data_AF-A0A3M2ENP2-F1
#
_entry.id   AF-A0A3M2ENP2-F1
#
_cell.length_a   1.000
_cell.length_b   1.000
_cell.length_c   1.000
_cell.angle_alpha   90.00
_cell.angle_beta   90.00
_cell.angle_gamma   90.00
#
_symmetry.space_group_name_H-M   'P 1'
#
loop_
_entity.id
_entity.type
_entity.pdbx_description
1 polymer ?
#
loop_
_entity_poly.entity_id
_entity_poly.type
_entity_poly.pdbx_seq_one_letter_code
_entity_poly.pdbx_strand_id
1 'polypeptide(L)'
;TYRTDEHARLAPYDLAVGWGPMSDTAVLDDLTITQMHRFYRWQTRRYPIPRAEIIRHSTNIHIIPADDAVAGAVSRLRPGHLVRLRGRLVHVLGADGARWRTSLSRTDAGMGACEILWLEAVEHLPR
;
A
#
# COMPACT_ATOMS: atom_id res chain seq x y z
N THR A 1 17.27 5.21 15.93
CA THR A 1 17.77 3.83 15.79
C THR A 1 16.64 2.87 16.10
N TYR A 2 16.48 1.86 15.26
CA TYR A 2 15.44 0.82 15.26
C TYR A 2 15.05 0.31 16.65
N ARG A 3 13.84 0.65 17.12
CA ARG A 3 13.15 -0.05 18.22
C ARG A 3 11.85 -0.74 17.76
N THR A 4 11.63 -0.87 16.44
CA THR A 4 10.35 -1.30 15.84
C THR A 4 10.55 -2.34 14.74
N ASP A 5 11.28 -3.40 15.04
CA ASP A 5 11.50 -4.52 14.10
C ASP A 5 10.32 -5.52 14.11
N GLU A 6 9.39 -5.43 15.06
CA GLU A 6 8.20 -6.30 15.13
C GLU A 6 7.19 -6.01 14.03
N HIS A 7 6.94 -4.73 13.72
CA HIS A 7 6.04 -4.38 12.61
C HIS A 7 6.63 -4.78 11.26
N ALA A 8 7.96 -4.78 11.11
CA ALA A 8 8.62 -5.21 9.88
C ALA A 8 8.63 -6.74 9.73
N ARG A 9 8.76 -7.48 10.85
CA ARG A 9 8.57 -8.94 10.86
C ARG A 9 7.15 -9.34 10.50
N LEU A 10 6.16 -8.62 11.04
CA LEU A 10 4.75 -8.92 10.79
C LEU A 10 4.30 -8.49 9.40
N ALA A 11 4.62 -7.26 8.99
CA ALA A 11 4.27 -6.72 7.69
C ALA A 11 5.54 -6.38 6.90
N PRO A 12 6.18 -7.35 6.24
CA PRO A 12 7.48 -7.17 5.59
C PRO A 12 7.46 -6.36 4.29
N TYR A 13 6.27 -6.11 3.72
CA TYR A 13 6.13 -5.35 2.47
C TYR A 13 5.17 -4.18 2.64
N ASP A 14 5.49 -3.07 1.96
CA ASP A 14 4.61 -1.91 1.84
C ASP A 14 4.35 -1.66 0.34
N LEU A 15 3.09 -1.59 -0.07
CA LEU A 15 2.71 -1.37 -1.47
C LEU A 15 2.08 0.01 -1.64
N ALA A 16 2.68 0.86 -2.47
CA ALA A 16 2.02 2.04 -3.00
C ALA A 16 1.12 1.61 -4.18
N VAL A 17 -0.19 1.70 -4.02
CA VAL A 17 -1.18 1.22 -4.98
C VAL A 17 -2.02 2.38 -5.49
N GLY A 18 -2.24 2.42 -6.80
CA GLY A 18 -3.19 3.30 -7.47
C GLY A 18 -4.28 2.51 -8.19
N TRP A 19 -5.49 3.05 -8.29
CA TRP A 19 -6.60 2.48 -9.07
C TRP A 19 -7.38 3.58 -9.79
N GLY A 20 -8.29 3.23 -10.70
CA GLY A 20 -9.04 4.24 -11.47
C GLY A 20 -8.09 5.18 -12.22
N PRO A 21 -8.22 6.52 -12.10
CA PRO A 21 -7.30 7.46 -12.74
C PRO A 21 -5.82 7.23 -12.41
N MET A 22 -5.50 6.73 -11.21
CA MET A 22 -4.13 6.42 -10.79
C MET A 22 -3.59 5.08 -11.35
N SER A 23 -4.33 4.41 -12.23
CA SER A 23 -3.84 3.29 -13.05
C SER A 23 -3.47 3.70 -14.48
N ASP A 24 -3.75 4.95 -14.87
CA ASP A 24 -3.39 5.48 -16.20
C ASP A 24 -1.93 5.97 -16.20
N THR A 25 -1.13 5.45 -17.13
CA THR A 25 0.29 5.82 -17.24
C THR A 25 0.46 7.30 -17.58
N ALA A 26 -0.45 7.89 -18.37
CA ALA A 26 -0.38 9.32 -18.70
C ALA A 26 -0.57 10.22 -17.47
N VAL A 27 -1.31 9.75 -16.46
CA VAL A 27 -1.42 10.43 -15.16
C VAL A 27 -0.15 10.24 -14.35
N LEU A 28 0.39 9.01 -14.31
CA LEU A 28 1.56 8.68 -13.51
C LEU A 28 2.85 9.36 -14.02
N ASP A 29 2.98 9.62 -15.32
CA ASP A 29 4.14 10.28 -15.93
C ASP A 29 4.38 11.71 -15.40
N ASP A 30 3.33 12.40 -14.97
CA ASP A 30 3.39 13.73 -14.36
C ASP A 30 3.60 13.69 -12.83
N LEU A 31 3.70 12.50 -12.23
CA LEU A 31 3.87 12.31 -10.79
C LEU A 31 5.22 11.67 -10.45
N THR A 32 5.96 12.33 -9.55
CA THR A 32 7.11 11.69 -8.88
C THR A 32 6.62 10.99 -7.61
N ILE A 33 6.55 9.67 -7.63
CA ILE A 33 6.14 8.84 -6.49
C ILE A 33 7.38 8.26 -5.81
N THR A 34 7.49 8.42 -4.49
CA THR A 34 8.58 7.85 -3.69
C THR A 34 8.03 7.20 -2.43
N GLN A 35 8.65 6.09 -2.01
CA GLN A 35 8.26 5.35 -0.81
C GLN A 35 9.45 5.31 0.16
N MET A 36 9.22 5.71 1.41
CA MET A 36 10.24 5.73 2.47
C MET A 36 9.59 5.63 3.85
N HIS A 37 10.29 5.05 4.82
CA HIS A 37 9.83 4.93 6.21
C HIS A 37 8.42 4.34 6.36
N ARG A 38 8.05 3.38 5.49
CA ARG A 38 6.72 2.73 5.44
C ARG A 38 5.56 3.63 5.00
N PHE A 39 5.86 4.76 4.38
CA PHE A 39 4.88 5.64 3.74
C PHE A 39 5.26 5.85 2.29
N TYR A 40 4.29 6.31 1.50
CA TYR A 40 4.55 6.86 0.17
C TYR A 40 4.21 8.35 0.14
N ARG A 41 4.86 9.07 -0.75
CA ARG A 41 4.58 10.47 -1.08
C ARG A 41 4.62 10.63 -2.59
N TRP A 42 3.83 11.57 -3.09
CA TRP A 42 3.85 11.98 -4.48
C TRP A 42 4.09 13.49 -4.58
N GLN A 43 4.73 13.91 -5.66
CA GLN A 43 4.97 15.31 -6.00
C GLN A 43 4.68 15.52 -7.47
N THR A 44 4.25 16.73 -7.84
CA THR A 44 4.02 17.09 -9.24
C THR A 44 4.29 18.57 -9.48
N ARG A 45 4.73 18.90 -10.68
CA ARG A 45 4.86 20.30 -11.15
C ARG A 45 3.54 20.82 -11.73
N ARG A 46 2.69 19.93 -12.24
CA ARG A 46 1.40 20.23 -12.86
C ARG A 46 0.45 19.09 -12.56
N TYR A 47 -0.69 19.39 -11.96
CA TYR A 47 -1.70 18.37 -11.67
C TYR A 47 -2.27 17.75 -12.96
N PRO A 48 -2.06 16.45 -13.23
CA PRO A 48 -2.63 15.77 -14.40
C PRO A 48 -4.12 15.48 -14.24
N ILE A 49 -4.58 15.36 -12.99
CA ILE A 49 -5.97 15.22 -12.55
C ILE A 49 -6.17 16.06 -11.26
N PRO A 50 -7.41 16.36 -10.85
CA PRO A 50 -7.66 17.09 -9.61
C PRO A 50 -6.95 16.43 -8.41
N ARG A 51 -6.33 17.22 -7.53
CA ARG A 51 -5.61 16.71 -6.35
C ARG A 51 -6.43 15.72 -5.52
N ALA A 52 -7.73 15.98 -5.37
CA ALA A 52 -8.63 15.11 -4.62
C ALA A 52 -8.75 13.71 -5.25
N GLU A 53 -8.68 13.61 -6.59
CA GLU A 53 -8.72 12.34 -7.31
C GLU A 53 -7.45 11.53 -7.08
N ILE A 54 -6.27 12.16 -7.09
CA ILE A 54 -5.00 11.49 -6.73
C ILE A 54 -5.11 10.86 -5.34
N ILE A 55 -5.58 11.64 -4.37
CA ILE A 55 -5.70 11.20 -2.97
C ILE A 55 -6.70 10.07 -2.80
N ARG A 56 -7.87 10.15 -3.46
CA ARG A 56 -8.94 9.14 -3.35
C ARG A 56 -8.62 7.83 -4.06
N HIS A 57 -7.68 7.86 -5.00
CA HIS A 57 -7.36 6.74 -5.87
C HIS A 57 -5.97 6.18 -5.64
N SER A 58 -5.31 6.52 -4.53
CA SER A 58 -4.03 5.93 -4.17
C SER A 58 -3.84 5.80 -2.67
N THR A 59 -3.17 4.71 -2.25
CA THR A 59 -2.88 4.42 -0.85
C THR A 59 -1.56 3.67 -0.69
N ASN A 60 -1.07 3.62 0.54
CA ASN A 60 0.00 2.71 0.95
C ASN A 60 -0.59 1.62 1.84
N ILE A 61 -0.43 0.37 1.40
CA ILE A 61 -0.91 -0.82 2.10
C ILE A 61 0.28 -1.53 2.74
N HIS A 62 0.20 -1.79 4.05
CA HIS A 62 1.10 -2.68 4.75
C HIS A 62 0.64 -4.13 4.57
N ILE A 63 1.50 -4.99 4.06
CA ILE A 63 1.15 -6.37 3.71
C ILE A 63 1.64 -7.32 4.78
N ILE A 64 0.71 -8.08 5.36
CA ILE A 64 0.98 -9.29 6.12
C ILE A 64 0.66 -10.48 5.21
N PRO A 65 1.67 -11.19 4.66
CA PRO A 65 1.42 -12.38 3.86
C PRO A 65 0.78 -13.48 4.69
N ALA A 66 -0.23 -14.17 4.15
CA ALA A 66 -0.87 -15.29 4.85
C ALA A 66 0.04 -16.53 4.96
N ASP A 67 0.99 -16.67 4.03
CA ASP A 67 1.98 -17.74 3.98
C ASP A 67 3.22 -17.32 3.15
N ASP A 68 4.23 -18.19 3.13
CA ASP A 68 5.50 -17.98 2.41
C ASP A 68 5.32 -17.90 0.88
N ALA A 69 4.31 -18.56 0.32
CA ALA A 69 4.03 -18.52 -1.11
C ALA A 69 3.49 -17.14 -1.52
N VAL A 70 2.58 -16.58 -0.73
CA VAL A 70 2.11 -15.20 -0.88
C VAL A 70 3.26 -14.21 -0.68
N ALA A 71 4.10 -14.40 0.33
CA ALA A 71 5.27 -13.54 0.56
C ALA A 71 6.21 -13.53 -0.65
N GLY A 72 6.48 -14.71 -1.22
CA GLY A 72 7.26 -14.86 -2.45
C GLY A 72 6.60 -14.20 -3.66
N ALA A 73 5.27 -14.23 -3.79
CA ALA A 73 4.57 -13.54 -4.86
C ALA A 73 4.69 -12.01 -4.74
N VAL A 74 4.51 -11.47 -3.54
CA VAL A 74 4.62 -10.03 -3.28
C VAL A 74 6.04 -9.52 -3.57
N SER A 75 7.09 -10.26 -3.20
CA SER A 75 8.48 -9.84 -3.44
C SER A 75 8.87 -9.73 -4.92
N ARG A 76 8.09 -10.37 -5.81
CA ARG A 76 8.26 -10.29 -7.27
C ARG A 76 7.51 -9.12 -7.90
N LEU A 77 6.70 -8.38 -7.14
CA LEU A 77 6.04 -7.19 -7.65
C LEU A 77 7.06 -6.10 -8.00
N ARG A 78 6.72 -5.32 -9.03
CA ARG A 78 7.51 -4.20 -9.52
C ARG A 78 6.59 -3.01 -9.80
N PRO A 79 7.12 -1.77 -9.76
CA PRO A 79 6.36 -0.61 -10.20
C PRO A 79 5.75 -0.81 -11.59
N GLY A 80 4.46 -0.46 -11.73
CA GLY A 80 3.72 -0.61 -12.97
C GLY A 80 3.15 -2.01 -13.24
N HIS A 81 3.23 -2.96 -12.30
CA HIS A 81 2.43 -4.18 -12.38
C HIS A 81 0.95 -3.87 -12.10
N LEU A 82 0.07 -4.39 -12.95
CA LEU A 82 -1.35 -4.47 -12.64
C LEU A 82 -1.60 -5.75 -11.85
N VAL A 83 -2.26 -5.64 -10.70
CA VAL A 83 -2.44 -6.76 -9.78
C VAL A 83 -3.85 -6.79 -9.21
N ARG A 84 -4.30 -8.01 -8.88
CA ARG A 84 -5.45 -8.23 -8.00
C ARG A 84 -4.96 -8.79 -6.67
N LEU A 85 -5.22 -8.04 -5.60
CA LEU A 85 -4.91 -8.43 -4.22
C LEU A 85 -6.19 -8.91 -3.54
N ARG A 86 -6.16 -10.09 -2.92
CA ARG A 86 -7.29 -10.65 -2.16
C ARG A 86 -6.85 -10.92 -0.72
N GLY A 87 -7.62 -10.43 0.24
CA GLY A 87 -7.28 -10.55 1.65
C GLY A 87 -8.29 -9.85 2.54
N ARG A 88 -7.88 -9.56 3.78
CA ARG A 88 -8.71 -8.94 4.81
C ARG A 88 -8.00 -7.73 5.39
N LEU A 89 -8.74 -6.63 5.56
CA LEU A 89 -8.25 -5.51 6.37
C LEU A 89 -8.27 -5.91 7.84
N VAL A 90 -7.15 -5.71 8.53
CA VAL A 90 -6.98 -6.18 9.91
C VAL A 90 -6.47 -5.07 10.84
N HIS A 91 -6.72 -5.25 12.13
CA HIS A 91 -6.02 -4.55 13.19
C HIS A 91 -5.06 -5.50 13.87
N VAL A 92 -3.88 -5.00 14.26
CA VAL A 92 -2.89 -5.80 14.98
C VAL A 92 -2.87 -5.39 16.45
N LEU A 93 -2.97 -6.39 17.33
CA LEU A 93 -2.81 -6.27 18.77
C LEU A 93 -1.56 -7.06 19.19
N GLY A 94 -0.56 -6.35 19.69
CA GLY A 94 0.62 -6.94 20.31
C GLY A 94 0.30 -7.54 21.68
N ALA A 95 1.05 -8.55 22.09
CA ALA A 95 0.89 -9.23 23.38
C ALA A 95 1.15 -8.29 24.59
N ASP A 96 1.91 -7.23 24.37
CA ASP A 96 2.21 -6.14 25.31
C ASP A 96 1.14 -5.03 25.30
N GLY A 97 0.06 -5.20 24.53
CA GLY A 97 -0.99 -4.20 24.35
C GLY A 97 -0.68 -3.16 23.29
N ALA A 98 0.44 -3.27 22.56
CA ALA A 98 0.72 -2.42 21.41
C ALA A 98 -0.40 -2.55 20.37
N ARG A 99 -0.82 -1.43 19.77
CA ARG A 99 -1.89 -1.42 18.77
C ARG A 99 -1.40 -0.78 17.50
N TRP A 100 -1.45 -1.53 16.40
CA TRP A 100 -1.36 -0.95 15.08
C TRP A 100 -2.77 -0.82 14.52
N ARG A 101 -3.35 0.36 14.75
CA ARG A 101 -4.68 0.71 14.28
C ARG A 101 -4.57 1.44 12.95
N THR A 102 -5.08 0.79 11.91
CA THR A 102 -5.16 1.34 10.56
C THR A 102 -6.59 1.58 10.14
N SER A 103 -6.80 2.38 9.10
CA SER A 103 -8.15 2.54 8.58
C SER A 103 -8.73 1.19 8.12
N LEU A 104 -10.01 0.96 8.40
CA LEU A 104 -10.83 -0.10 7.80
C LEU A 104 -11.71 0.44 6.65
N SER A 105 -11.58 1.72 6.33
CA SER A 105 -12.37 2.42 5.32
C SER A 105 -11.46 2.93 4.21
N ARG A 106 -11.76 2.52 2.97
CA ARG A 106 -11.02 2.93 1.77
C ARG A 106 -11.19 4.39 1.36
N THR A 107 -12.06 5.14 2.04
CA THR A 107 -12.30 6.56 1.73
C THR A 107 -11.49 7.52 2.58
N ASP A 108 -10.67 7.01 3.50
CA ASP A 108 -9.93 7.83 4.44
C ASP A 108 -8.66 8.40 3.80
N ALA A 109 -8.34 9.66 4.08
CA ALA A 109 -7.13 10.32 3.60
C ALA A 109 -6.36 10.98 4.76
N GLY A 110 -5.03 11.04 4.66
CA GLY A 110 -4.16 11.69 5.66
C GLY A 110 -3.34 10.72 6.51
N MET A 111 -2.73 11.23 7.59
CA MET A 111 -1.97 10.40 8.54
C MET A 111 -2.91 9.42 9.25
N GLY A 112 -2.71 8.12 9.02
CA GLY A 112 -3.56 7.04 9.56
C GLY A 112 -4.45 6.33 8.53
N ALA A 113 -4.42 6.76 7.26
CA ALA A 113 -5.15 6.10 6.17
C ALA A 113 -4.48 4.82 5.64
N CYS A 114 -3.21 4.56 5.99
CA CYS A 114 -2.53 3.34 5.56
C CYS A 114 -3.28 2.12 6.08
N GLU A 115 -3.64 1.20 5.20
CA GLU A 115 -4.30 -0.05 5.56
C GLU A 115 -3.28 -1.15 5.93
N ILE A 116 -3.66 -2.07 6.82
CA ILE A 116 -2.97 -3.36 6.96
C ILE A 116 -3.84 -4.42 6.29
N LEU A 117 -3.25 -5.11 5.33
CA LEU A 117 -3.90 -6.19 4.59
C LEU A 117 -3.25 -7.52 4.98
N TRP A 118 -4.02 -8.39 5.63
CA TRP A 118 -3.72 -9.82 5.66
C TRP A 118 -3.99 -10.39 4.27
N LEU A 119 -2.95 -10.67 3.53
CA LEU A 119 -3.00 -10.97 2.11
C LEU A 119 -3.04 -12.47 1.88
N GLU A 120 -4.12 -12.95 1.26
CA GLU A 120 -4.36 -14.37 1.01
C GLU A 120 -4.01 -14.77 -0.45
N ALA A 121 -4.01 -13.83 -1.39
CA ALA A 121 -3.59 -14.09 -2.77
C ALA A 121 -3.18 -12.82 -3.53
N VAL A 122 -2.23 -12.99 -4.46
CA VAL A 122 -1.79 -11.99 -5.45
C VAL A 122 -1.88 -12.61 -6.83
N GLU A 123 -2.56 -11.92 -7.74
CA GLU A 123 -2.61 -12.28 -9.16
C GLU A 123 -2.03 -11.13 -9.98
N HIS A 124 -1.10 -11.45 -10.89
CA HIS A 124 -0.63 -10.52 -11.90
C HIS A 124 -1.65 -10.48 -13.02
N LEU A 125 -2.12 -9.29 -13.36
CA LEU A 125 -3.04 -9.08 -14.46
C LEU A 125 -2.23 -8.73 -15.72
N PRO A 126 -2.69 -9.17 -16.91
CA PRO A 126 -2.12 -8.71 -18.16
C PRO A 126 -2.27 -7.18 -18.28
N ARG A 127 -1.34 -6.55 -18.99
CA ARG A 127 -1.44 -5.15 -19.38
C ARG A 127 -2.36 -5.00 -20.57
#